data_AF-A0A0R0FAS1-F1
#
_entry.id   AF-A0A0R0FAS1-F1
#
_cell.length_a   1.000
_cell.length_b   1.000
_cell.length_c   1.000
_cell.angle_alpha   90.00
_cell.angle_beta   90.00
_cell.angle_gamma   90.00
#
_symmetry.space_group_name_H-M   'P 1'
#
loop_
_entity.id
_entity.type
_entity.pdbx_description
1 polymer ?
#
loop_
_entity_poly.entity_id
_entity_poly.type
_entity_poly.pdbx_seq_one_letter_code
_entity_poly.pdbx_strand_id
1 'polypeptide(L)'
;MFKSLVSRATKDSISRNHNAIASFAFSRCAHSLSFATVEAEEVSGSRPAEVLHLVQGKWVGSSNWNTIADPLNGDSFIKVAEVDETGIQPFIKSLSSCPKHGVHNPFKAPERYLMYGDISTKAAHMLSLPKVSDFFTKLIQRVSPKSYQQAFGEVSFGVPGNHLRQQSHGFRWPYGPVAIITPFNFPLEIAVLQLMGALYMGNKPVLKVDSKASSFGSDFGILL
;
A
#
# COMPACT_ATOMS: atom_id res chain seq x y z
N MET A 1 50.96 33.58 -24.93
CA MET A 1 50.21 33.26 -23.69
C MET A 1 48.87 33.97 -23.72
N PHE A 2 47.83 33.29 -23.23
CA PHE A 2 46.40 33.46 -23.52
C PHE A 2 45.80 34.86 -23.27
N LYS A 3 44.94 35.31 -24.22
CA LYS A 3 44.00 36.44 -24.11
C LYS A 3 42.72 35.97 -23.40
N SER A 4 42.15 36.77 -22.49
CA SER A 4 40.76 36.62 -22.04
C SER A 4 40.11 38.00 -21.90
N LEU A 5 38.94 38.13 -22.53
CA LEU A 5 38.15 39.33 -22.75
C LEU A 5 37.05 39.45 -21.67
N VAL A 6 36.82 40.68 -21.24
CA VAL A 6 35.70 41.13 -20.39
C VAL A 6 34.48 41.38 -21.28
N SER A 7 33.26 41.03 -20.83
CA SER A 7 32.11 41.97 -20.69
C SER A 7 30.74 41.28 -20.67
N ARG A 8 29.80 41.99 -20.05
CA ARG A 8 28.45 41.70 -19.57
C ARG A 8 27.36 41.52 -20.66
N ALA A 9 26.40 40.66 -20.29
CA ALA A 9 24.93 40.87 -20.31
C ALA A 9 24.05 40.50 -21.52
N THR A 10 23.00 39.75 -21.15
CA THR A 10 21.62 39.62 -21.69
C THR A 10 21.38 39.03 -23.08
N LYS A 11 20.65 37.90 -23.14
CA LYS A 11 19.25 37.82 -23.62
C LYS A 11 18.72 36.36 -23.60
N ASP A 12 17.44 36.25 -23.29
CA ASP A 12 16.63 35.03 -23.13
C ASP A 12 16.64 34.06 -24.31
N SER A 13 16.50 32.76 -24.00
CA SER A 13 15.96 31.76 -24.93
C SER A 13 15.13 30.71 -24.19
N ILE A 14 13.86 30.56 -24.57
CA ILE A 14 13.05 29.37 -24.33
C ILE A 14 12.79 28.74 -25.69
N SER A 15 13.22 27.50 -25.90
CA SER A 15 12.59 26.56 -26.85
C SER A 15 12.84 25.11 -26.43
N ARG A 16 11.83 24.29 -26.67
CA ARG A 16 11.57 22.94 -26.15
C ARG A 16 12.50 21.90 -26.77
N ASN A 17 12.91 20.89 -25.99
CA ASN A 17 13.42 19.62 -26.52
C ASN A 17 12.64 18.43 -25.93
N HIS A 18 12.21 17.57 -26.85
CA HIS A 18 11.54 16.30 -26.64
C HIS A 18 12.49 15.30 -25.95
N ASN A 19 12.01 14.53 -24.98
CA ASN A 19 12.68 13.30 -24.53
C ASN A 19 11.64 12.19 -24.38
N ALA A 20 11.91 11.09 -25.11
CA ALA A 20 11.10 9.88 -25.18
C ALA A 20 11.03 9.18 -23.81
N ILE A 21 9.82 8.78 -23.40
CA ILE A 21 9.60 7.89 -22.27
C ILE A 21 9.41 6.48 -22.83
N ALA A 22 10.38 5.61 -22.57
CA ALA A 22 10.24 4.17 -22.82
C ALA A 22 9.18 3.59 -21.86
N SER A 23 8.04 3.18 -22.42
CA SER A 23 7.00 2.45 -21.71
C SER A 23 7.36 0.96 -21.63
N PHE A 24 7.75 0.48 -20.45
CA PHE A 24 7.73 -0.94 -20.14
C PHE A 24 6.27 -1.38 -19.95
N ALA A 25 5.69 -2.05 -20.94
CA ALA A 25 4.39 -2.70 -20.82
C ALA A 25 4.59 -4.11 -20.27
N PHE A 26 4.32 -4.30 -18.97
CA PHE A 26 4.17 -5.65 -18.42
C PHE A 26 2.93 -6.31 -19.02
N SER A 27 3.11 -7.49 -19.61
CA SER A 27 2.05 -8.34 -20.10
C SER A 27 1.19 -8.79 -18.91
N ARG A 28 -0.06 -8.32 -18.85
CA ARG A 28 -1.07 -8.86 -17.93
C ARG A 28 -1.45 -10.25 -18.43
N CYS A 29 -0.82 -11.30 -17.89
CA CYS A 29 -1.32 -12.66 -18.05
C CYS A 29 -2.73 -12.75 -17.47
N ALA A 30 -3.58 -13.58 -18.09
CA ALA A 30 -4.99 -13.71 -17.77
C ALA A 30 -5.22 -14.34 -16.39
N HIS A 31 -5.07 -13.53 -15.35
CA HIS A 31 -5.41 -13.90 -13.97
C HIS A 31 -6.93 -13.93 -13.80
N SER A 32 -7.40 -14.83 -12.93
CA SER A 32 -8.83 -14.97 -12.59
C SER A 32 -9.42 -13.68 -12.02
N LEU A 33 -8.56 -12.86 -11.40
CA LEU A 33 -8.84 -11.53 -10.86
C LEU A 33 -7.96 -10.49 -11.56
N SER A 34 -8.56 -9.43 -12.08
CA SER A 34 -7.87 -8.43 -12.90
C SER A 34 -6.79 -7.61 -12.18
N PHE A 35 -6.80 -7.62 -10.84
CA PHE A 35 -5.84 -6.92 -10.00
C PHE A 35 -4.72 -7.83 -9.47
N ALA A 36 -4.93 -9.15 -9.46
CA ALA A 36 -3.99 -10.09 -8.87
C ALA A 36 -2.78 -10.27 -9.79
N THR A 37 -1.59 -10.26 -9.20
CA THR A 37 -0.32 -10.56 -9.88
C THR A 37 0.15 -11.99 -9.65
N VAL A 38 -0.46 -12.67 -8.67
CA VAL A 38 -0.20 -14.08 -8.32
C VAL A 38 -1.50 -14.87 -8.30
N GLU A 39 -1.44 -16.14 -8.73
CA GLU A 39 -2.50 -17.12 -8.48
C GLU A 39 -2.14 -17.95 -7.24
N ALA A 40 -3.00 -17.91 -6.21
CA ALA A 40 -2.73 -18.52 -4.91
C ALA A 40 -2.53 -20.05 -4.96
N GLU A 41 -3.06 -20.73 -5.97
CA GLU A 41 -2.93 -22.18 -6.16
C GLU A 41 -1.67 -22.54 -6.98
N GLU A 42 -1.18 -21.64 -7.84
CA GLU A 42 -0.02 -21.91 -8.72
C GLU A 42 1.33 -21.56 -8.07
N VAL A 43 1.31 -20.73 -7.02
CA VAL A 43 2.53 -20.31 -6.31
C VAL A 43 3.21 -21.51 -5.65
N SER A 44 4.46 -21.74 -6.07
CA SER A 44 5.27 -22.90 -5.69
C SER A 44 6.75 -22.62 -5.91
N GLY A 45 7.65 -23.52 -5.48
CA GLY A 45 9.09 -23.37 -5.73
C GLY A 45 9.47 -23.30 -7.21
N SER A 46 8.67 -23.90 -8.11
CA SER A 46 8.88 -23.84 -9.56
C SER A 46 8.37 -22.55 -10.21
N ARG A 47 7.43 -21.85 -9.55
CA ARG A 47 6.83 -20.58 -9.99
C ARG A 47 6.75 -19.62 -8.79
N PRO A 48 7.89 -19.08 -8.34
CA PRO A 48 7.90 -18.22 -7.18
C PRO A 48 7.24 -16.87 -7.46
N ALA A 49 6.47 -16.35 -6.52
CA ALA A 49 5.85 -15.02 -6.61
C ALA A 49 6.86 -13.93 -6.23
N GLU A 50 6.73 -12.75 -6.82
CA GLU A 50 7.56 -11.57 -6.52
C GLU A 50 6.73 -10.50 -5.82
N VAL A 51 7.20 -10.04 -4.66
CA VAL A 51 6.57 -8.99 -3.86
C VAL A 51 7.39 -7.72 -3.99
N LEU A 52 6.78 -6.69 -4.59
CA LEU A 52 7.36 -5.36 -4.79
C LEU A 52 6.85 -4.39 -3.71
N HIS A 53 7.55 -3.27 -3.55
CA HIS A 53 7.09 -2.17 -2.69
C HIS A 53 6.35 -1.12 -3.50
N LEU A 54 5.36 -0.48 -2.88
CA LEU A 54 4.71 0.69 -3.46
C LEU A 54 5.24 1.97 -2.79
N VAL A 55 5.86 2.85 -3.57
CA VAL A 55 6.37 4.13 -3.07
C VAL A 55 6.10 5.24 -4.08
N GLN A 56 5.53 6.36 -3.62
CA GLN A 56 5.16 7.51 -4.46
C GLN A 56 4.30 7.13 -5.69
N GLY A 57 3.37 6.19 -5.50
CA GLY A 57 2.45 5.70 -6.54
C GLY A 57 3.08 4.82 -7.61
N LYS A 58 4.28 4.28 -7.36
CA LYS A 58 4.96 3.36 -8.28
C LYS A 58 5.39 2.10 -7.55
N TRP A 59 5.21 0.97 -8.22
CA TRP A 59 5.78 -0.30 -7.80
C TRP A 59 7.28 -0.30 -8.08
N VAL A 60 8.07 -0.59 -7.07
CA VAL A 60 9.54 -0.56 -7.10
C VAL A 60 10.07 -1.87 -6.54
N GLY A 61 10.88 -2.55 -7.36
CA GLY A 61 11.68 -3.70 -6.92
C GLY A 61 12.98 -3.27 -6.24
N SER A 62 13.66 -4.22 -5.62
CA SER A 62 14.97 -4.03 -5.00
C SER A 62 15.99 -4.97 -5.64
N SER A 63 17.27 -4.65 -5.54
CA SER A 63 18.35 -5.60 -5.82
C SER A 63 18.44 -6.69 -4.76
N ASN A 64 17.97 -6.40 -3.54
CA ASN A 64 17.99 -7.33 -2.40
C ASN A 64 16.64 -8.05 -2.31
N TRP A 65 16.69 -9.37 -2.40
CA TRP A 65 15.51 -10.23 -2.30
C TRP A 65 15.64 -11.13 -1.08
N ASN A 66 14.61 -11.14 -0.24
CA ASN A 66 14.44 -12.12 0.82
C ASN A 66 13.50 -13.23 0.34
N THR A 67 13.95 -14.46 0.45
CA THR A 67 13.20 -15.63 -0.02
C THR A 67 12.46 -16.25 1.15
N ILE A 68 11.14 -16.36 1.02
CA ILE A 68 10.27 -16.98 2.01
C ILE A 68 10.00 -18.43 1.58
N ALA A 69 10.20 -19.34 2.52
CA ALA A 69 9.84 -20.75 2.35
C ALA A 69 8.34 -20.96 2.61
N ASP A 70 7.72 -21.85 1.84
CA ASP A 70 6.34 -22.27 2.03
C ASP A 70 6.23 -23.03 3.37
N PRO A 71 5.38 -22.58 4.30
CA PRO A 71 5.20 -23.23 5.60
C PRO A 71 4.78 -24.71 5.51
N LEU A 72 4.19 -25.15 4.41
CA LEU A 72 3.63 -26.51 4.25
C LEU A 72 4.65 -27.53 3.74
N ASN A 73 5.63 -27.12 2.92
CA ASN A 73 6.60 -28.05 2.30
C ASN A 73 8.06 -27.58 2.37
N GLY A 74 8.32 -26.33 2.74
CA GLY A 74 9.67 -25.75 2.83
C GLY A 74 10.21 -25.16 1.52
N ASP A 75 9.47 -25.23 0.40
CA ASP A 75 9.92 -24.74 -0.89
C ASP A 75 10.02 -23.20 -0.92
N SER A 76 11.05 -22.68 -1.58
CA SER A 76 11.22 -21.24 -1.78
C SER A 76 10.26 -20.70 -2.84
N PHE A 77 9.07 -20.29 -2.41
CA PHE A 77 7.94 -19.94 -3.30
C PHE A 77 7.62 -18.44 -3.38
N ILE A 78 8.17 -17.59 -2.51
CA ILE A 78 7.93 -16.13 -2.54
C ILE A 78 9.26 -15.39 -2.38
N LYS A 79 9.51 -14.42 -3.24
CA LYS A 79 10.63 -13.48 -3.16
C LYS A 79 10.10 -12.10 -2.81
N VAL A 80 10.56 -11.55 -1.70
CA VAL A 80 10.19 -10.22 -1.23
C VAL A 80 11.34 -9.28 -1.49
N ALA A 81 11.12 -8.24 -2.30
CA ALA A 81 12.09 -7.16 -2.40
C ALA A 81 12.30 -6.61 -0.98
N GLU A 82 13.52 -6.40 -0.51
CA GLU A 82 13.76 -5.75 0.79
C GLU A 82 14.40 -4.38 0.58
N VAL A 83 14.00 -3.42 1.39
CA VAL A 83 14.52 -2.06 1.36
C VAL A 83 15.67 -1.98 2.37
N ASP A 84 16.86 -1.66 1.87
CA ASP A 84 18.03 -1.37 2.71
C ASP A 84 17.96 0.06 3.28
N GLU A 85 18.81 0.38 4.24
CA GLU A 85 18.84 1.71 4.87
C GLU A 85 19.02 2.84 3.85
N THR A 86 19.76 2.60 2.77
CA THR A 86 19.96 3.54 1.68
C THR A 86 18.69 3.78 0.85
N GLY A 87 17.85 2.76 0.69
CA GLY A 87 16.60 2.76 -0.04
C GLY A 87 15.41 3.34 0.72
N ILE A 88 15.57 3.75 1.99
CA ILE A 88 14.47 4.31 2.81
C ILE A 88 14.12 5.76 2.42
N GLN A 89 15.05 6.50 1.79
CA GLN A 89 14.88 7.93 1.49
C GLN A 89 13.60 8.29 0.71
N PRO A 90 13.17 7.53 -0.33
CA PRO A 90 11.92 7.77 -1.04
C PRO A 90 10.67 7.66 -0.14
N PHE A 91 10.70 6.78 0.86
CA PHE A 91 9.63 6.60 1.84
C PHE A 91 9.55 7.78 2.81
N ILE A 92 10.71 8.23 3.32
CA ILE A 92 10.80 9.43 4.17
C ILE A 92 10.28 10.66 3.42
N LYS A 93 10.73 10.86 2.18
CA LYS A 93 10.28 11.97 1.32
C LYS A 93 8.77 11.90 1.03
N SER A 94 8.24 10.69 0.85
CA SER A 94 6.80 10.49 0.69
C SER A 94 6.06 10.89 1.97
N LEU A 95 6.49 10.42 3.14
CA LEU A 95 5.86 10.75 4.42
C LEU A 95 5.95 12.24 4.74
N SER A 96 7.09 12.88 4.49
CA SER A 96 7.29 14.31 4.73
C SER A 96 6.41 15.21 3.86
N SER A 97 5.84 14.69 2.78
CA SER A 97 4.86 15.42 1.96
C SER A 97 3.51 15.61 2.68
N CYS A 98 3.28 14.89 3.79
CA CYS A 98 2.07 15.02 4.60
C CYS A 98 2.32 15.98 5.77
N PRO A 99 1.58 17.10 5.88
CA PRO A 99 1.70 18.00 7.02
C PRO A 99 1.06 17.37 8.28
N LYS A 100 1.40 17.91 9.46
CA LYS A 100 0.87 17.42 10.76
C LYS A 100 -0.65 17.51 10.88
N HIS A 101 -1.29 18.45 10.18
CA HIS A 101 -2.75 18.56 10.10
C HIS A 101 -3.38 17.63 9.05
N GLY A 102 -2.62 16.64 8.58
CA GLY A 102 -3.06 15.58 7.66
C GLY A 102 -3.30 16.01 6.23
N VAL A 103 -3.61 15.00 5.41
CA VAL A 103 -4.03 15.19 4.01
C VAL A 103 -5.40 15.86 3.99
N HIS A 104 -6.32 15.42 4.85
CA HIS A 104 -7.59 16.08 5.18
C HIS A 104 -7.82 16.12 6.68
N ASN A 105 -8.72 16.99 7.11
CA ASN A 105 -9.24 17.09 8.47
C ASN A 105 -10.66 17.71 8.41
N PRO A 106 -11.40 17.85 9.53
CA PRO A 106 -12.77 18.37 9.50
C PRO A 106 -12.93 19.75 8.84
N PHE A 107 -11.85 20.53 8.70
CA PHE A 107 -11.86 21.88 8.11
C PHE A 107 -11.03 21.99 6.82
N LYS A 108 -10.36 20.91 6.39
CA LYS A 108 -9.47 20.89 5.21
C LYS A 108 -9.78 19.64 4.38
N ALA A 109 -10.16 19.85 3.12
CA ALA A 109 -10.47 18.77 2.18
C ALA A 109 -11.50 17.74 2.72
N PRO A 110 -12.64 18.18 3.31
CA PRO A 110 -13.63 17.28 3.91
C PRO A 110 -14.29 16.32 2.90
N GLU A 111 -14.25 16.65 1.60
CA GLU A 111 -14.69 15.77 0.51
C GLU A 111 -13.96 14.42 0.51
N ARG A 112 -12.76 14.35 1.11
CA ARG A 112 -12.01 13.10 1.25
C ARG A 112 -12.69 12.10 2.18
N TYR A 113 -13.48 12.54 3.15
CA TYR A 113 -14.30 11.63 3.97
C TYR A 113 -15.32 10.90 3.10
N LEU A 114 -15.96 11.60 2.15
CA LEU A 114 -16.90 11.00 1.20
C LEU A 114 -16.17 10.08 0.21
N MET A 115 -15.03 10.52 -0.32
CA MET A 115 -14.18 9.72 -1.21
C MET A 115 -13.76 8.39 -0.56
N TYR A 116 -13.35 8.41 0.71
CA TYR A 116 -13.02 7.18 1.43
C TYR A 116 -14.26 6.31 1.66
N GLY A 117 -15.44 6.89 1.90
CA GLY A 117 -16.71 6.16 1.90
C GLY A 117 -16.93 5.39 0.59
N ASP A 118 -16.77 6.05 -0.55
CA ASP A 118 -16.91 5.41 -1.88
C ASP A 118 -15.86 4.32 -2.10
N ILE A 119 -14.60 4.56 -1.69
CA ILE A 119 -13.52 3.57 -1.77
C ILE A 119 -13.86 2.35 -0.92
N SER A 120 -14.33 2.55 0.31
CA SER A 120 -14.70 1.49 1.24
C SER A 120 -15.89 0.69 0.75
N THR A 121 -16.90 1.33 0.17
CA THR A 121 -18.03 0.63 -0.46
C THR A 121 -17.55 -0.21 -1.64
N LYS A 122 -16.69 0.33 -2.51
CA LYS A 122 -16.11 -0.42 -3.64
C LYS A 122 -15.24 -1.59 -3.17
N ALA A 123 -14.39 -1.38 -2.16
CA ALA A 123 -13.54 -2.40 -1.59
C ALA A 123 -14.35 -3.49 -0.89
N ALA A 124 -15.37 -3.12 -0.10
CA ALA A 124 -16.27 -4.05 0.57
C ALA A 124 -17.08 -4.88 -0.44
N HIS A 125 -17.56 -4.27 -1.52
CA HIS A 125 -18.22 -4.98 -2.61
C HIS A 125 -17.27 -5.93 -3.33
N MET A 126 -16.02 -5.52 -3.60
CA MET A 126 -15.03 -6.40 -4.22
C MET A 126 -14.68 -7.59 -3.31
N LEU A 127 -14.51 -7.35 -2.01
CA LEU A 127 -14.22 -8.39 -1.02
C LEU A 127 -15.38 -9.35 -0.78
N SER A 128 -16.63 -8.92 -0.99
CA SER A 128 -17.80 -9.80 -0.86
C SER A 128 -18.03 -10.72 -2.06
N LEU A 129 -17.32 -10.50 -3.19
CA LEU A 129 -17.39 -11.41 -4.33
C LEU A 129 -16.82 -12.78 -3.93
N PRO A 130 -17.54 -13.90 -4.15
CA PRO A 130 -17.10 -15.22 -3.69
C PRO A 130 -15.69 -15.59 -4.16
N LYS A 131 -15.34 -15.25 -5.41
CA LYS A 131 -14.00 -15.51 -5.98
C LYS A 131 -12.91 -14.71 -5.26
N VAL A 132 -13.18 -13.46 -4.88
CA VAL A 132 -12.22 -12.58 -4.21
C VAL A 132 -12.08 -12.98 -2.75
N SER A 133 -13.19 -13.26 -2.07
CA SER A 133 -13.20 -13.78 -0.70
C SER A 133 -12.44 -15.10 -0.62
N ASP A 134 -12.67 -16.03 -1.55
CA ASP A 134 -11.97 -17.32 -1.60
C ASP A 134 -10.48 -17.15 -1.90
N PHE A 135 -10.12 -16.26 -2.85
CA PHE A 135 -8.74 -15.91 -3.15
C PHE A 135 -7.99 -15.42 -1.90
N PHE A 136 -8.53 -14.46 -1.16
CA PHE A 136 -7.89 -13.96 0.05
C PHE A 136 -7.87 -14.97 1.17
N THR A 137 -8.94 -15.75 1.33
CA THR A 137 -8.99 -16.81 2.34
C THR A 137 -7.89 -17.85 2.10
N LYS A 138 -7.76 -18.35 0.86
CA LYS A 138 -6.71 -19.30 0.47
C LYS A 138 -5.31 -18.69 0.56
N LEU A 139 -5.15 -17.45 0.12
CA LEU A 139 -3.87 -16.76 0.23
C LEU A 139 -3.48 -16.68 1.72
N ILE A 140 -4.39 -16.27 2.63
CA ILE A 140 -4.16 -16.19 4.09
C ILE A 140 -3.69 -17.55 4.61
N GLN A 141 -4.36 -18.64 4.21
CA GLN A 141 -3.97 -19.99 4.63
C GLN A 141 -2.54 -20.38 4.20
N ARG A 142 -2.07 -19.91 3.04
CA ARG A 142 -0.71 -20.20 2.53
C ARG A 142 0.39 -19.50 3.33
N VAL A 143 0.15 -18.30 3.87
CA VAL A 143 1.18 -17.57 4.65
C VAL A 143 1.01 -17.70 6.16
N SER A 144 -0.21 -17.93 6.62
CA SER A 144 -0.58 -18.01 8.03
C SER A 144 -1.55 -19.18 8.19
N PRO A 145 -1.04 -20.39 8.48
CA PRO A 145 -1.84 -21.61 8.53
C PRO A 145 -2.96 -21.53 9.59
N LYS A 146 -4.16 -21.12 9.17
CA LYS A 146 -5.40 -21.07 9.97
C LYS A 146 -6.56 -21.74 9.23
N SER A 147 -7.62 -22.10 9.94
CA SER A 147 -8.79 -22.69 9.29
C SER A 147 -9.51 -21.67 8.40
N TYR A 148 -10.20 -22.16 7.37
CA TYR A 148 -10.94 -21.30 6.42
C TYR A 148 -11.95 -20.40 7.15
N GLN A 149 -12.67 -20.96 8.13
CA GLN A 149 -13.68 -20.24 8.90
C GLN A 149 -13.07 -19.14 9.79
N GLN A 150 -11.88 -19.36 10.35
CA GLN A 150 -11.20 -18.35 11.15
C GLN A 150 -10.76 -17.15 10.32
N ALA A 151 -10.30 -17.38 9.09
CA ALA A 151 -9.92 -16.31 8.17
C ALA A 151 -11.12 -15.46 7.67
N PHE A 152 -12.35 -15.98 7.73
CA PHE A 152 -13.54 -15.31 7.20
C PHE A 152 -14.20 -14.33 8.19
N GLY A 153 -14.01 -14.48 9.51
CA GLY A 153 -14.84 -13.86 10.55
C GLY A 153 -14.43 -12.46 11.07
N GLU A 154 -13.52 -11.77 10.40
CA GLU A 154 -12.67 -10.72 10.97
C GLU A 154 -13.26 -9.26 11.00
N VAL A 155 -14.60 -8.98 11.10
CA VAL A 155 -15.15 -7.58 10.96
C VAL A 155 -16.45 -7.20 11.74
N SER A 156 -16.41 -6.35 12.80
CA SER A 156 -17.42 -5.29 13.16
C SER A 156 -17.23 -4.57 14.52
N PHE A 157 -18.15 -3.63 14.87
CA PHE A 157 -18.58 -2.94 16.15
C PHE A 157 -18.19 -1.47 16.50
N GLY A 158 -19.21 -0.71 16.98
CA GLY A 158 -19.17 0.66 17.54
C GLY A 158 -20.44 1.00 18.39
N VAL A 159 -20.38 1.99 19.31
CA VAL A 159 -21.42 2.27 20.36
C VAL A 159 -21.62 3.79 20.64
N PRO A 160 -22.85 4.30 20.88
CA PRO A 160 -23.18 5.75 21.09
C PRO A 160 -23.26 6.25 22.56
N GLY A 161 -23.25 7.57 22.75
CA GLY A 161 -23.23 8.29 24.06
C GLY A 161 -24.60 8.65 24.68
N ASN A 162 -24.59 9.36 25.82
CA ASN A 162 -25.49 9.07 26.96
C ASN A 162 -26.42 10.16 27.54
N HIS A 163 -26.54 11.41 27.07
CA HIS A 163 -27.74 12.24 27.39
C HIS A 163 -27.90 13.51 26.54
N LEU A 164 -29.14 14.03 26.58
CA LEU A 164 -29.65 15.14 25.81
C LEU A 164 -29.09 16.51 26.29
N ARG A 165 -28.77 17.42 25.35
CA ARG A 165 -28.41 18.85 25.52
C ARG A 165 -27.02 19.22 26.05
N GLN A 166 -26.11 18.28 26.28
CA GLN A 166 -24.68 18.58 26.40
C GLN A 166 -23.99 18.33 25.05
N GLN A 167 -23.23 19.29 24.54
CA GLN A 167 -22.46 19.16 23.29
C GLN A 167 -21.02 19.64 23.50
N SER A 168 -20.07 18.71 23.55
CA SER A 168 -18.64 18.99 23.37
C SER A 168 -18.26 18.60 21.95
N HIS A 169 -17.71 19.54 21.17
CA HIS A 169 -17.21 19.25 19.84
C HIS A 169 -15.78 18.71 19.94
N GLY A 170 -15.66 17.41 20.19
CA GLY A 170 -14.40 16.71 20.05
C GLY A 170 -14.14 16.46 18.56
N PHE A 171 -13.21 17.21 17.96
CA PHE A 171 -12.74 16.90 16.62
C PHE A 171 -11.66 15.84 16.69
N ARG A 172 -11.75 14.85 15.81
CA ARG A 172 -10.66 13.90 15.60
C ARG A 172 -9.70 14.52 14.59
N TRP A 173 -8.48 14.81 15.04
CA TRP A 173 -7.44 15.37 14.18
C TRP A 173 -6.47 14.27 13.72
N PRO A 174 -6.00 14.30 12.46
CA PRO A 174 -4.90 13.44 12.03
C PRO A 174 -3.61 13.75 12.80
N TYR A 175 -2.74 12.75 12.90
CA TYR A 175 -1.34 12.90 13.29
C TYR A 175 -0.45 13.34 12.12
N GLY A 176 -0.85 13.07 10.87
CA GLY A 176 -0.07 13.36 9.66
C GLY A 176 0.66 12.11 9.17
N PRO A 177 2.02 12.10 9.10
CA PRO A 177 2.76 10.90 8.72
C PRO A 177 2.73 9.85 9.85
N VAL A 178 2.31 8.63 9.54
CA VAL A 178 2.23 7.52 10.50
C VAL A 178 2.87 6.26 9.95
N ALA A 179 3.29 5.36 10.82
CA ALA A 179 3.84 4.04 10.46
C ALA A 179 2.97 2.93 11.03
N ILE A 180 2.72 1.90 10.22
CA ILE A 180 1.94 0.72 10.58
C ILE A 180 2.83 -0.50 10.35
N ILE A 181 3.05 -1.29 11.40
CA ILE A 181 3.82 -2.53 11.33
C ILE A 181 2.90 -3.67 11.78
N THR A 182 2.70 -4.68 10.94
CA THR A 182 1.76 -5.77 11.21
C THR A 182 2.45 -7.13 11.25
N PRO A 183 2.07 -8.01 12.22
CA PRO A 183 2.59 -9.37 12.32
C PRO A 183 2.02 -10.29 11.22
N PHE A 184 2.62 -11.48 11.09
CA PHE A 184 2.29 -12.45 10.04
C PHE A 184 0.93 -13.16 10.18
N ASN A 185 0.34 -13.18 11.39
CA ASN A 185 -0.78 -14.06 11.75
C ASN A 185 -2.15 -13.61 11.20
N PHE A 186 -2.31 -12.33 10.90
CA PHE A 186 -3.52 -11.74 10.30
C PHE A 186 -3.09 -10.76 9.21
N PRO A 187 -2.52 -11.27 8.11
CA PRO A 187 -1.80 -10.44 7.16
C PRO A 187 -2.71 -9.49 6.39
N LEU A 188 -4.00 -9.83 6.30
CA LEU A 188 -5.01 -8.99 5.67
C LEU A 188 -5.73 -8.09 6.67
N GLU A 189 -6.44 -8.64 7.65
CA GLU A 189 -7.26 -7.86 8.58
C GLU A 189 -6.46 -6.78 9.31
N ILE A 190 -5.35 -7.15 9.97
CA ILE A 190 -4.60 -6.16 10.75
C ILE A 190 -4.04 -5.08 9.81
N ALA A 191 -3.51 -5.46 8.65
CA ALA A 191 -2.97 -4.50 7.69
C ALA A 191 -4.04 -3.55 7.16
N VAL A 192 -5.16 -4.08 6.68
CA VAL A 192 -6.24 -3.30 6.05
C VAL A 192 -6.98 -2.46 7.09
N LEU A 193 -7.33 -3.00 8.25
CA LEU A 193 -8.04 -2.24 9.28
C LEU A 193 -7.22 -1.04 9.78
N GLN A 194 -5.93 -1.25 10.06
CA GLN A 194 -5.05 -0.17 10.52
C GLN A 194 -4.77 0.84 9.41
N LEU A 195 -4.55 0.37 8.17
CA LEU A 195 -4.35 1.22 7.01
C LEU A 195 -5.56 2.11 6.74
N MET A 196 -6.73 1.49 6.61
CA MET A 196 -7.97 2.21 6.32
C MET A 196 -8.34 3.14 7.47
N GLY A 197 -8.17 2.72 8.73
CA GLY A 197 -8.32 3.59 9.90
C GLY A 197 -7.41 4.81 9.84
N ALA A 198 -6.12 4.63 9.53
CA ALA A 198 -5.19 5.74 9.38
C ALA A 198 -5.62 6.71 8.26
N LEU A 199 -6.02 6.17 7.11
CA LEU A 199 -6.47 6.93 5.94
C LEU A 199 -7.77 7.70 6.22
N TYR A 200 -8.77 7.08 6.84
CA TYR A 200 -10.04 7.73 7.20
C TYR A 200 -9.82 8.96 8.09
N MET A 201 -8.88 8.86 9.03
CA MET A 201 -8.56 9.95 9.95
C MET A 201 -7.70 11.06 9.32
N GLY A 202 -7.26 10.91 8.06
CA GLY A 202 -6.49 11.92 7.33
C GLY A 202 -4.98 11.78 7.42
N ASN A 203 -4.48 10.64 7.90
CA ASN A 203 -3.06 10.37 7.99
C ASN A 203 -2.49 9.87 6.65
N LYS A 204 -1.16 9.95 6.51
CA LYS A 204 -0.40 9.30 5.43
C LYS A 204 0.41 8.14 6.03
N PRO A 205 -0.08 6.90 5.92
CA PRO A 205 0.60 5.74 6.48
C PRO A 205 1.73 5.23 5.58
N VAL A 206 2.81 4.75 6.20
CA VAL A 206 3.69 3.72 5.61
C VAL A 206 3.32 2.38 6.24
N LEU A 207 3.06 1.37 5.43
CA LEU A 207 2.67 0.02 5.87
C LEU A 207 3.83 -0.95 5.67
N LYS A 208 4.22 -1.65 6.74
CA LYS A 208 5.17 -2.75 6.72
C LYS A 208 4.50 -4.00 7.28
N VAL A 209 4.11 -4.91 6.41
CA VAL A 209 3.68 -6.27 6.80
C VAL A 209 4.93 -7.12 7.04
N ASP A 210 4.84 -8.12 7.92
CA ASP A 210 5.89 -9.14 8.07
C ASP A 210 6.23 -9.76 6.71
N SER A 211 7.54 -9.89 6.39
CA SER A 211 7.99 -10.37 5.08
C SER A 211 7.46 -11.77 4.74
N LYS A 212 7.15 -12.61 5.74
CA LYS A 212 6.57 -13.95 5.49
C LYS A 212 5.17 -13.88 4.90
N ALA A 213 4.48 -12.75 5.09
CA ALA A 213 3.10 -12.54 4.72
C ALA A 213 2.91 -11.25 3.91
N SER A 214 3.95 -10.75 3.25
CA SER A 214 3.90 -9.50 2.50
C SER A 214 3.28 -9.64 1.10
N SER A 215 3.08 -10.86 0.59
CA SER A 215 2.48 -11.11 -0.74
C SER A 215 1.08 -10.52 -0.92
N PHE A 216 0.32 -10.38 0.17
CA PHE A 216 -1.00 -9.72 0.15
C PHE A 216 -0.89 -8.24 -0.15
N GLY A 217 0.18 -7.60 0.34
CA GLY A 217 0.38 -6.16 0.19
C GLY A 217 0.62 -5.78 -1.27
N SER A 218 1.30 -6.64 -2.05
CA SER A 218 1.58 -6.41 -3.47
C SER A 218 0.33 -6.53 -4.34
N ASP A 219 -0.52 -7.53 -4.10
CA ASP A 219 -1.74 -7.71 -4.92
C ASP A 219 -2.82 -6.69 -4.61
N PHE A 220 -2.80 -6.11 -3.40
CA PHE A 220 -3.83 -5.16 -3.00
C PHE A 220 -3.72 -3.80 -3.68
N GLY A 221 -2.64 -3.50 -4.41
CA GLY A 221 -2.50 -2.24 -5.14
C GLY A 221 -3.02 -1.05 -4.37
N ILE A 222 -2.65 -0.95 -3.09
CA ILE A 222 -3.17 0.07 -2.16
C ILE A 222 -2.90 1.41 -2.83
N LEU A 223 -3.94 1.96 -3.45
CA LEU A 223 -3.90 3.21 -4.18
C LEU A 223 -3.39 4.29 -3.25
N LEU A 224 -2.15 4.72 -3.47
CA LEU A 224 -1.61 6.02 -3.10
C LEU A 224 -0.98 6.66 -4.32
#